data_AF-A0A429BJW7-F1
#
_entry.id   AF-A0A429BJW7-F1
#
_cell.length_a   1.000
_cell.length_b   1.000
_cell.length_c   1.000
_cell.angle_alpha   90.00
_cell.angle_beta   90.00
_cell.angle_gamma   90.00
#
_symmetry.space_group_name_H-M   'P 1'
#
loop_
_entity.id
_entity.type
_entity.pdbx_description
1 polymer ?
#
loop_
_entity_poly.entity_id
_entity_poly.type
_entity_poly.pdbx_seq_one_letter_code
_entity_poly.pdbx_strand_id
1 'polypeptide(L)'
;MMAAKYATNAPHGVYHRYTMGGCRCELCHAAMLRYNKRRLALIQRGEWKPWMEAESVRRHIRRLRDGGMRLETIASLAGVAPGSIYKLFDAGRTRVRADFAGKLLGVAPDAEPPPRARVDATGTRRRLQALVFMGWSAQLLAERLGMERSFIRKVMDRPQVEGVTARAVQDLFAEMSIVGPPVRTRYEQASATRAQRYARERGWVSALAWDDIDNPKEKPKGLVRGEAS
;
A
#
# COMPACT_ATOMS: atom_id res chain seq x y z
N MET A 1 -26.00 30.16 17.84
CA MET A 1 -24.64 30.63 17.49
C MET A 1 -24.33 30.24 16.06
N MET A 2 -24.37 31.19 15.12
CA MET A 2 -23.97 30.95 13.73
C MET A 2 -22.45 30.85 13.65
N ALA A 3 -21.93 29.69 13.25
CA ALA A 3 -20.50 29.49 13.02
C ALA A 3 -20.01 30.44 11.91
N ALA A 4 -18.86 31.07 12.13
CA ALA A 4 -18.18 31.91 11.15
C ALA A 4 -18.02 31.15 9.81
N LYS A 5 -18.51 31.75 8.72
CA LYS A 5 -18.48 31.16 7.37
C LYS A 5 -17.05 31.20 6.85
N TYR A 6 -16.34 30.08 6.89
CA TYR A 6 -15.07 29.96 6.19
C TYR A 6 -15.34 29.82 4.68
N ALA A 7 -14.67 30.61 3.84
CA ALA A 7 -14.66 30.37 2.40
C ALA A 7 -14.01 29.01 2.13
N THR A 8 -14.82 27.99 1.80
CA THR A 8 -14.31 26.64 1.50
C THR A 8 -13.96 26.57 0.02
N ASN A 9 -12.77 26.06 -0.36
CA ASN A 9 -12.38 25.82 -1.76
C ASN A 9 -13.10 24.62 -2.41
N ALA A 10 -14.22 24.16 -1.85
CA ALA A 10 -14.98 23.04 -2.41
C ALA A 10 -15.65 23.43 -3.75
N PRO A 11 -15.76 22.55 -4.75
CA PRO A 11 -16.41 22.87 -6.02
C PRO A 11 -17.90 23.23 -5.81
N HIS A 12 -18.48 24.02 -6.73
CA HIS A 12 -19.92 24.26 -6.74
C HIS A 12 -20.69 22.95 -7.01
N GLY A 13 -21.93 22.85 -6.52
CA GLY A 13 -22.75 21.65 -6.71
C GLY A 13 -22.57 20.54 -5.65
N VAL A 14 -21.86 20.82 -4.55
CA VAL A 14 -21.69 19.88 -3.42
C VAL A 14 -22.28 20.43 -2.12
N TYR A 15 -22.81 19.53 -1.28
CA TYR A 15 -23.47 19.89 -0.01
C TYR A 15 -22.56 20.71 0.93
N HIS A 16 -21.28 20.36 1.02
CA HIS A 16 -20.32 21.04 1.89
C HIS A 16 -20.11 22.52 1.53
N ARG A 17 -20.15 22.88 0.24
CA ARG A 17 -20.01 24.27 -0.22
C ARG A 17 -21.22 25.11 0.18
N TYR A 18 -22.41 24.49 0.27
CA TYR A 18 -23.62 25.14 0.80
C TYR A 18 -23.55 25.34 2.33
N THR A 19 -23.23 24.29 3.08
CA THR A 19 -23.31 24.33 4.55
C THR A 19 -22.13 25.05 5.18
N MET A 20 -20.90 24.66 4.85
CA MET A 20 -19.68 25.20 5.45
C MET A 20 -19.16 26.42 4.68
N GLY A 21 -19.24 26.38 3.35
CA GLY A 21 -18.80 27.49 2.49
C GLY A 21 -19.77 28.65 2.37
N GLY A 22 -21.00 28.52 2.90
CA GLY A 22 -22.02 29.56 2.85
C GLY A 22 -22.57 29.89 1.45
N CYS A 23 -22.20 29.14 0.41
CA CYS A 23 -22.67 29.38 -0.96
C CYS A 23 -24.19 29.13 -1.07
N ARG A 24 -24.88 29.95 -1.88
CA ARG A 24 -26.32 29.87 -2.08
C ARG A 24 -26.73 29.76 -3.55
N CYS A 25 -25.79 29.51 -4.47
CA CYS A 25 -26.13 29.32 -5.88
C CYS A 25 -27.01 28.06 -6.09
N GLU A 26 -27.71 28.02 -7.21
CA GLU A 26 -28.67 26.96 -7.55
C GLU A 26 -28.06 25.56 -7.47
N LEU A 27 -26.83 25.37 -7.99
CA LEU A 27 -26.13 24.09 -7.93
C LEU A 27 -25.91 23.61 -6.49
N CYS A 28 -25.45 24.50 -5.61
CA CYS A 28 -25.19 24.19 -4.20
C CYS A 28 -26.49 23.98 -3.41
N HIS A 29 -27.54 24.76 -3.72
CA HIS A 29 -28.87 24.59 -3.15
C HIS A 29 -29.47 23.24 -3.57
N ALA A 30 -29.42 22.90 -4.85
CA ALA A 30 -29.85 21.60 -5.37
C ALA A 30 -29.09 20.43 -4.71
N ALA A 31 -27.78 20.58 -4.48
CA ALA A 31 -26.99 19.58 -3.76
C ALA A 31 -27.46 19.39 -2.31
N MET A 32 -27.80 20.47 -1.62
CA MET A 32 -28.38 20.43 -0.28
C MET A 32 -29.76 19.75 -0.27
N LEU A 33 -30.63 20.09 -1.21
CA LEU A 33 -31.94 19.46 -1.34
C LEU A 33 -31.82 17.95 -1.61
N ARG A 34 -30.93 17.53 -2.53
CA ARG A 34 -30.65 16.11 -2.79
C ARG A 34 -30.18 15.38 -1.53
N TYR A 35 -29.26 15.99 -0.77
CA TYR A 35 -28.78 15.44 0.49
C TYR A 35 -29.93 15.27 1.52
N ASN A 36 -30.74 16.31 1.72
CA ASN A 36 -31.85 16.29 2.67
C ASN A 36 -32.94 15.27 2.28
N LYS A 37 -33.30 15.19 0.99
CA LYS A 37 -34.25 14.20 0.48
C LYS A 37 -33.76 12.77 0.78
N ARG A 38 -32.49 12.47 0.48
CA ARG A 38 -31.89 11.16 0.77
C ARG A 38 -31.89 10.87 2.28
N ARG A 39 -31.50 11.85 3.10
CA ARG A 39 -31.48 11.74 4.57
C ARG A 39 -32.87 11.43 5.12
N LEU A 40 -33.90 12.16 4.70
CA LEU A 40 -35.27 11.95 5.17
C LEU A 40 -35.79 10.56 4.78
N ALA A 41 -35.53 10.11 3.55
CA ALA A 41 -35.91 8.76 3.11
C ALA A 41 -35.25 7.66 3.98
N LEU A 42 -33.97 7.82 4.34
CA LEU A 42 -33.26 6.89 5.23
C LEU A 42 -33.83 6.92 6.66
N ILE A 43 -34.22 8.10 7.17
CA ILE A 43 -34.83 8.22 8.50
C ILE A 43 -36.18 7.50 8.52
N GLN A 44 -37.01 7.70 7.49
CA GLN A 44 -38.34 7.09 7.39
C GLN A 44 -38.26 5.55 7.38
N ARG A 45 -37.20 4.98 6.78
CA ARG A 45 -36.94 3.54 6.79
C ARG A 45 -36.21 3.01 8.04
N GLY A 46 -35.85 3.88 8.99
CA GLY A 46 -35.03 3.50 10.15
C GLY A 46 -33.58 3.13 9.81
N GLU A 47 -33.14 3.43 8.59
CA GLU A 47 -31.80 3.11 8.04
C GLU A 47 -30.78 4.22 8.30
N TRP A 48 -31.21 5.38 8.79
CA TRP A 48 -30.32 6.52 9.03
C TRP A 48 -29.37 6.25 10.21
N LYS A 49 -28.19 5.72 9.88
CA LYS A 49 -27.10 5.44 10.82
C LYS A 49 -25.88 6.30 10.47
N PRO A 50 -25.87 7.60 10.85
CA PRO A 50 -24.82 8.53 10.44
C PRO A 50 -23.47 8.32 11.14
N TRP A 51 -23.44 7.45 12.14
CA TRP A 51 -22.30 7.22 13.02
C TRP A 51 -22.01 5.72 13.13
N MET A 52 -20.72 5.40 13.20
CA MET A 52 -20.19 4.05 13.40
C MET A 52 -19.13 4.08 14.50
N GLU A 53 -18.93 2.94 15.15
CA GLU A 53 -17.89 2.76 16.17
C GLU A 53 -16.49 2.88 15.55
N ALA A 54 -15.68 3.79 16.10
CA ALA A 54 -14.34 4.06 15.61
C ALA A 54 -13.43 2.84 15.70
N GLU A 55 -13.63 2.01 16.73
CA GLU A 55 -12.80 0.83 17.00
C GLU A 55 -12.85 -0.22 15.89
N SER A 56 -14.01 -0.39 15.23
CA SER A 56 -14.13 -1.31 14.09
C SER A 56 -13.18 -0.89 12.95
N VAL A 57 -13.14 0.40 12.67
CA VAL A 57 -12.27 0.98 11.63
C VAL A 57 -10.79 0.89 12.05
N ARG A 58 -10.45 1.15 13.31
CA ARG A 58 -9.07 1.02 13.82
C ARG A 58 -8.55 -0.40 13.71
N ARG A 59 -9.37 -1.39 14.07
CA ARG A 59 -9.02 -2.82 13.97
C ARG A 59 -8.77 -3.21 12.52
N HIS A 60 -9.60 -2.75 11.59
CA HIS A 60 -9.40 -2.97 10.16
C HIS A 60 -8.07 -2.37 9.68
N ILE A 61 -7.81 -1.11 10.00
CA ILE A 61 -6.55 -0.44 9.64
C ILE A 61 -5.34 -1.17 10.23
N ARG A 62 -5.42 -1.65 11.47
CA ARG A 62 -4.36 -2.45 12.08
C ARG A 62 -4.07 -3.73 11.28
N ARG A 63 -5.12 -4.46 10.84
CA ARG A 63 -4.95 -5.64 9.98
C ARG A 63 -4.27 -5.30 8.65
N LEU A 64 -4.69 -4.21 7.99
CA LEU A 64 -4.05 -3.74 6.77
C LEU A 64 -2.56 -3.43 7.00
N ARG A 65 -2.23 -2.80 8.14
CA ARG A 65 -0.85 -2.51 8.52
C ARG A 65 -0.02 -3.73 8.86
N ASP A 66 -0.63 -4.73 9.50
CA ASP A 66 0.04 -6.00 9.79
C ASP A 66 0.36 -6.76 8.49
N GLY A 67 -0.45 -6.60 7.45
CA GLY A 67 -0.15 -7.02 6.07
C GLY A 67 0.79 -6.09 5.30
N GLY A 68 1.48 -5.15 5.97
CA GLY A 68 2.50 -4.28 5.35
C GLY A 68 1.96 -3.00 4.69
N MET A 69 0.65 -2.74 4.70
CA MET A 69 0.09 -1.53 4.09
C MET A 69 0.33 -0.30 4.98
N ARG A 70 0.89 0.77 4.41
CA ARG A 70 1.12 2.04 5.13
C ARG A 70 -0.16 2.88 5.22
N LEU A 71 -0.25 3.74 6.24
CA LEU A 71 -1.43 4.60 6.47
C LEU A 71 -1.70 5.54 5.28
N GLU A 72 -0.66 6.03 4.63
CA GLU A 72 -0.74 6.90 3.47
C GLU A 72 -1.33 6.16 2.27
N THR A 73 -0.95 4.90 2.08
CA THR A 73 -1.52 4.02 1.05
C THR A 73 -2.98 3.72 1.34
N ILE A 74 -3.32 3.39 2.59
CA ILE A 74 -4.72 3.18 3.03
C ILE A 74 -5.55 4.44 2.77
N ALA A 75 -5.03 5.62 3.10
CA ALA A 75 -5.72 6.89 2.85
C ALA A 75 -5.98 7.12 1.36
N SER A 76 -4.96 6.86 0.52
CA SER A 76 -5.08 7.00 -0.94
C SER A 76 -6.11 6.02 -1.51
N LEU A 77 -6.09 4.75 -1.09
CA LEU A 77 -7.04 3.73 -1.52
C LEU A 77 -8.47 4.03 -1.08
N ALA A 78 -8.64 4.53 0.15
CA ALA A 78 -9.94 4.93 0.68
C ALA A 78 -10.46 6.27 0.12
N GLY A 79 -9.64 7.03 -0.61
CA GLY A 79 -9.99 8.37 -1.07
C GLY A 79 -10.30 9.32 0.09
N VAL A 80 -9.46 9.29 1.13
CA VAL A 80 -9.54 10.17 2.32
C VAL A 80 -8.21 10.89 2.55
N ALA A 81 -8.26 12.04 3.23
CA ALA A 81 -7.04 12.74 3.61
C ALA A 81 -6.26 11.96 4.69
N PRO A 82 -4.92 11.82 4.60
CA PRO A 82 -4.12 11.12 5.61
C PRO A 82 -4.33 11.65 7.03
N GLY A 83 -4.45 12.98 7.17
CA GLY A 83 -4.79 13.68 8.43
C GLY A 83 -6.06 13.16 9.11
N SER A 84 -7.05 12.71 8.33
CA SER A 84 -8.29 12.15 8.86
C SER A 84 -8.09 10.79 9.53
N ILE A 85 -7.11 10.01 9.06
CA ILE A 85 -6.76 8.72 9.67
C ILE A 85 -6.00 8.94 10.98
N TYR A 86 -5.07 9.90 11.06
CA TYR A 86 -4.39 10.19 12.33
C TYR A 86 -5.40 10.58 13.44
N LYS A 87 -6.37 11.44 13.11
CA LYS A 87 -7.46 11.81 14.03
C LYS A 87 -8.36 10.65 14.46
N LEU A 88 -8.34 9.52 13.74
CA LEU A 88 -9.05 8.31 14.15
C LEU A 88 -8.37 7.64 15.34
N PHE A 89 -7.04 7.76 15.46
CA PHE A 89 -6.27 7.14 16.54
C PHE A 89 -6.22 7.98 17.82
N ASP A 90 -6.76 9.20 17.81
CA ASP A 90 -6.91 10.01 19.02
C ASP A 90 -7.80 9.30 20.05
N ALA A 91 -7.29 9.17 21.29
CA ALA A 91 -7.89 8.35 22.35
C ALA A 91 -9.34 8.75 22.71
N GLY A 92 -9.71 10.01 22.53
CA GLY A 92 -11.06 10.52 22.86
C GLY A 92 -12.14 10.24 21.82
N ARG A 93 -11.80 9.69 20.64
CA ARG A 93 -12.77 9.53 19.54
C ARG A 93 -13.42 8.15 19.57
N THR A 94 -14.66 8.05 20.06
CA THR A 94 -15.39 6.77 20.12
C THR A 94 -16.21 6.48 18.86
N ARG A 95 -16.70 7.52 18.17
CA ARG A 95 -17.54 7.39 16.97
C ARG A 95 -17.00 8.19 15.79
N VAL A 96 -17.27 7.69 14.58
CA VAL A 96 -16.93 8.35 13.32
C VAL A 96 -18.12 8.35 12.36
N ARG A 97 -18.10 9.23 11.36
CA ARG A 97 -19.14 9.26 10.33
C ARG A 97 -19.17 7.94 9.56
N ALA A 98 -20.35 7.37 9.36
CA ALA A 98 -20.53 6.09 8.68
C ALA A 98 -19.93 6.10 7.26
N ASP A 99 -20.09 7.19 6.50
CA ASP A 99 -19.48 7.33 5.17
C ASP A 99 -17.94 7.27 5.20
N PHE A 100 -17.32 7.91 6.20
CA PHE A 100 -15.86 7.88 6.39
C PHE A 100 -15.39 6.48 6.80
N ALA A 101 -16.12 5.83 7.70
CA ALA A 101 -15.84 4.45 8.09
C ALA A 101 -15.98 3.49 6.90
N GLY A 102 -17.04 3.61 6.10
CA GLY A 102 -17.29 2.79 4.92
C GLY A 102 -16.17 2.87 3.89
N LYS A 103 -15.64 4.08 3.64
CA LYS A 103 -14.46 4.26 2.77
C LYS A 103 -13.23 3.50 3.26
N LEU A 104 -12.93 3.56 4.56
CA LEU A 104 -11.78 2.88 5.15
C LEU A 104 -11.96 1.36 5.23
N LEU A 105 -13.17 0.92 5.59
CA LEU A 105 -13.53 -0.50 5.65
C LEU A 105 -13.60 -1.14 4.26
N GLY A 106 -13.86 -0.36 3.21
CA GLY A 106 -13.86 -0.82 1.83
C GLY A 106 -12.47 -1.09 1.24
N VAL A 107 -11.38 -0.71 1.94
CA VAL A 107 -10.02 -1.04 1.51
C VAL A 107 -9.75 -2.51 1.84
N ALA A 108 -9.58 -3.33 0.80
CA ALA A 108 -9.27 -4.75 0.97
C ALA A 108 -7.80 -4.97 1.37
N PRO A 109 -7.48 -6.03 2.15
CA PRO A 109 -6.09 -6.37 2.50
C PRO A 109 -5.17 -6.64 1.32
N ASP A 110 -5.72 -7.21 0.25
CA ASP A 110 -5.06 -7.55 -1.02
C ASP A 110 -5.19 -6.45 -2.08
N ALA A 111 -5.73 -5.28 -1.72
CA ALA A 111 -5.89 -4.17 -2.64
C ALA A 111 -4.52 -3.72 -3.16
N GLU A 112 -4.39 -3.69 -4.49
CA GLU A 112 -3.17 -3.26 -5.14
C GLU A 112 -2.91 -1.77 -4.85
N PRO A 113 -1.71 -1.40 -4.38
CA PRO A 113 -1.41 -0.02 -4.06
C PRO A 113 -1.44 0.86 -5.32
N PRO A 114 -1.84 2.14 -5.21
CA PRO A 114 -1.81 3.04 -6.35
C PRO A 114 -0.38 3.17 -6.91
N PRO A 115 -0.22 3.34 -8.24
CA PRO A 115 1.07 3.42 -8.93
C PRO A 115 2.15 4.26 -8.21
N ARG A 116 1.79 5.48 -7.79
CA ARG A 116 2.73 6.44 -7.16
C ARG A 116 2.72 6.40 -5.63
N ALA A 117 1.93 5.51 -5.02
CA ALA A 117 1.90 5.39 -3.57
C ALA A 117 3.23 4.79 -3.06
N ARG A 118 3.70 5.26 -1.91
CA ARG A 118 4.90 4.73 -1.24
C ARG A 118 4.50 3.53 -0.39
N VAL A 119 4.96 2.35 -0.79
CA VAL A 119 4.67 1.07 -0.11
C VAL A 119 5.90 0.52 0.59
N ASP A 120 5.67 -0.39 1.52
CA ASP A 120 6.76 -1.12 2.18
C ASP A 120 7.55 -1.94 1.14
N ALA A 121 8.87 -1.77 1.14
CA ALA A 121 9.73 -2.42 0.16
C ALA A 121 10.13 -3.86 0.55
N THR A 122 9.65 -4.40 1.68
CA THR A 122 10.14 -5.68 2.21
C THR A 122 9.94 -6.84 1.26
N GLY A 123 8.72 -7.03 0.75
CA GLY A 123 8.45 -8.05 -0.25
C GLY A 123 9.20 -7.81 -1.56
N THR A 124 9.29 -6.55 -2.01
CA THR A 124 10.03 -6.17 -3.23
C THR A 124 11.50 -6.55 -3.10
N ARG A 125 12.13 -6.16 -1.98
CA ARG A 125 13.52 -6.45 -1.65
C ARG A 125 13.77 -7.95 -1.57
N ARG A 126 12.95 -8.68 -0.81
CA ARG A 126 13.11 -10.14 -0.64
C ARG A 126 12.96 -10.90 -1.95
N ARG A 127 12.03 -10.51 -2.83
CA ARG A 127 11.89 -11.10 -4.19
C ARG A 127 13.14 -10.89 -5.03
N LEU A 128 13.67 -9.66 -5.10
CA LEU A 128 14.92 -9.39 -5.81
C LEU A 128 16.10 -10.18 -5.22
N GLN A 129 16.22 -10.22 -3.90
CA GLN A 129 17.26 -10.98 -3.20
C GLN A 129 17.17 -12.49 -3.50
N ALA A 130 15.97 -13.05 -3.53
CA ALA A 130 15.71 -14.43 -3.88
C ALA A 130 16.09 -14.74 -5.34
N LEU A 131 15.79 -13.84 -6.29
CA LEU A 131 16.24 -13.99 -7.68
C LEU A 131 17.77 -13.97 -7.78
N VAL A 132 18.44 -13.08 -7.04
CA VAL A 132 19.91 -13.06 -6.98
C VAL A 132 20.45 -14.35 -6.35
N PHE A 133 19.79 -14.87 -5.32
CA PHE A 133 20.11 -16.17 -4.72
C PHE A 133 19.98 -17.33 -5.73
N MET A 134 19.00 -17.28 -6.64
CA MET A 134 18.87 -18.24 -7.74
C MET A 134 19.93 -18.07 -8.84
N GLY A 135 20.63 -16.93 -8.89
CA GLY A 135 21.67 -16.63 -9.86
C GLY A 135 21.29 -15.58 -10.91
N TRP A 136 20.16 -14.90 -10.76
CA TRP A 136 19.85 -13.75 -11.60
C TRP A 136 20.75 -12.56 -11.20
N SER A 137 21.62 -12.12 -12.11
CA SER A 137 22.47 -10.96 -11.83
C SER A 137 21.65 -9.67 -11.76
N ALA A 138 22.07 -8.70 -10.93
CA ALA A 138 21.42 -7.40 -10.84
C ALA A 138 21.36 -6.66 -12.19
N GLN A 139 22.31 -6.92 -13.08
CA GLN A 139 22.31 -6.38 -14.44
C GLN A 139 21.16 -6.96 -15.28
N LEU A 140 20.99 -8.29 -15.29
CA LEU A 140 19.90 -8.96 -16.02
C LEU A 140 18.51 -8.60 -15.47
N LEU A 141 18.40 -8.41 -14.16
CA LEU A 141 17.16 -7.94 -13.53
C LEU A 141 16.85 -6.50 -13.96
N ALA A 142 17.86 -5.63 -13.99
CA ALA A 142 17.71 -4.25 -14.42
C ALA A 142 17.27 -4.14 -15.88
N GLU A 143 17.91 -4.89 -16.78
CA GLU A 143 17.58 -4.95 -18.21
C GLU A 143 16.13 -5.35 -18.44
N ARG A 144 15.64 -6.37 -17.74
CA ARG A 144 14.25 -6.82 -17.89
C ARG A 144 13.22 -5.88 -17.30
N LEU A 145 13.57 -5.17 -16.24
CA LEU A 145 12.70 -4.14 -15.68
C LEU A 145 12.75 -2.83 -16.47
N GLY A 146 13.63 -2.70 -17.47
CA GLY A 146 13.88 -1.43 -18.15
C GLY A 146 14.44 -0.36 -17.21
N MET A 147 15.20 -0.78 -16.19
CA MET A 147 15.73 0.08 -15.12
C MET A 147 17.26 0.11 -15.15
N GLU A 148 17.84 1.11 -14.50
CA GLU A 148 19.28 1.18 -14.31
C GLU A 148 19.75 0.18 -13.24
N ARG A 149 20.93 -0.43 -13.40
CA ARG A 149 21.48 -1.35 -12.41
C ARG A 149 21.63 -0.73 -11.01
N SER A 150 21.99 0.56 -10.91
CA SER A 150 22.08 1.22 -9.60
C SER A 150 20.71 1.32 -8.91
N PHE A 151 19.63 1.40 -9.69
CA PHE A 151 18.27 1.45 -9.17
C PHE A 151 17.87 0.14 -8.49
N ILE A 152 18.21 -1.02 -9.07
CA ILE A 152 17.96 -2.33 -8.46
C ILE A 152 18.61 -2.43 -7.07
N ARG A 153 19.85 -1.95 -6.93
CA ARG A 153 20.52 -1.89 -5.63
C ARG A 153 19.82 -0.95 -4.66
N LYS A 154 19.46 0.26 -5.11
CA LYS A 154 18.70 1.22 -4.29
C LYS A 154 17.37 0.66 -3.81
N VAL A 155 16.65 -0.11 -4.64
CA VAL A 155 15.39 -0.77 -4.26
C VAL A 155 15.61 -1.78 -3.14
N MET A 156 16.70 -2.56 -3.20
CA MET A 156 17.04 -3.54 -2.16
C MET A 156 17.47 -2.89 -0.84
N ASP A 157 17.88 -1.62 -0.82
CA ASP A 157 18.36 -0.95 0.40
C ASP A 157 17.30 -0.02 1.03
N ARG A 158 16.30 0.42 0.24
CA ARG A 158 15.29 1.37 0.71
C ARG A 158 14.20 0.70 1.54
N PRO A 159 13.63 1.40 2.54
CA PRO A 159 12.48 0.91 3.27
C PRO A 159 11.18 0.99 2.45
N GLN A 160 11.18 1.76 1.36
CA GLN A 160 9.98 2.04 0.57
C GLN A 160 10.27 2.18 -0.91
N VAL A 161 9.29 1.74 -1.71
CA VAL A 161 9.25 1.88 -3.17
C VAL A 161 7.91 2.44 -3.63
N GLU A 162 7.83 2.85 -4.88
CA GLU A 162 6.54 3.18 -5.50
C GLU A 162 5.76 1.89 -5.82
N GLY A 163 4.42 1.97 -5.77
CA GLY A 163 3.54 0.85 -6.10
C GLY A 163 3.84 0.24 -7.46
N VAL A 164 4.12 1.06 -8.49
CA VAL A 164 4.55 0.57 -9.81
C VAL A 164 5.81 -0.29 -9.77
N THR A 165 6.78 0.09 -8.93
CA THR A 165 8.03 -0.66 -8.81
C THR A 165 7.81 -1.97 -8.07
N ALA A 166 7.01 -1.95 -6.99
CA ALA A 166 6.64 -3.16 -6.27
C ALA A 166 5.93 -4.14 -7.21
N ARG A 167 5.00 -3.65 -8.02
CA ARG A 167 4.26 -4.47 -8.98
C ARG A 167 5.16 -5.06 -10.06
N ALA A 168 5.98 -4.23 -10.71
CA ALA A 168 6.90 -4.70 -11.75
C ALA A 168 7.87 -5.78 -11.23
N VAL A 169 8.36 -5.64 -10.00
CA VAL A 169 9.21 -6.67 -9.37
C VAL A 169 8.42 -7.93 -9.01
N GLN A 170 7.17 -7.80 -8.57
CA GLN A 170 6.30 -8.95 -8.31
C GLN A 170 6.06 -9.77 -9.58
N ASP A 171 5.72 -9.09 -10.68
CA ASP A 171 5.50 -9.74 -11.98
C ASP A 171 6.77 -10.40 -12.50
N LEU A 172 7.91 -9.70 -12.43
CA LEU A 172 9.21 -10.26 -12.78
C LEU A 172 9.52 -11.51 -11.93
N PHE A 173 9.30 -11.45 -10.62
CA PHE A 173 9.56 -12.57 -9.73
C PHE A 173 8.70 -13.80 -10.09
N ALA A 174 7.42 -13.59 -10.39
CA ALA A 174 6.51 -14.67 -10.78
C ALA A 174 6.98 -15.39 -12.05
N GLU A 175 7.48 -14.66 -13.04
CA GLU A 175 8.05 -15.23 -14.27
C GLU A 175 9.38 -15.96 -14.00
N MET A 176 10.31 -15.27 -13.34
CA MET A 176 11.71 -15.68 -13.26
C MET A 176 12.02 -16.76 -12.23
N SER A 177 11.17 -16.88 -11.22
CA SER A 177 11.30 -17.94 -10.20
C SER A 177 11.04 -19.33 -10.80
N ILE A 178 10.38 -19.42 -11.95
CA ILE A 178 10.11 -20.67 -12.66
C ILE A 178 11.23 -21.01 -13.66
N VAL A 179 11.70 -20.03 -14.43
CA VAL A 179 12.57 -20.25 -15.60
C VAL A 179 14.06 -20.39 -15.24
N GLY A 180 14.51 -19.71 -14.18
CA GLY A 180 15.94 -19.67 -13.79
C GLY A 180 16.84 -18.87 -14.75
N PRO A 181 18.05 -18.47 -14.31
CA PRO A 181 18.92 -17.59 -15.11
C PRO A 181 19.50 -18.29 -16.35
N PRO A 182 19.82 -17.55 -17.42
CA PRO A 182 20.52 -18.12 -18.56
C PRO A 182 21.92 -18.61 -18.15
N VAL A 183 22.31 -19.79 -18.64
CA VAL A 183 23.59 -20.47 -18.33
C VAL A 183 24.18 -21.22 -19.54
N ARG A 184 23.86 -20.79 -20.77
CA ARG A 184 24.27 -21.46 -22.01
C ARG A 184 25.72 -21.16 -22.37
N THR A 185 26.21 -19.98 -22.04
CA THR A 185 27.60 -19.56 -22.30
C THR A 185 28.44 -19.54 -21.03
N ARG A 186 29.77 -19.59 -21.18
CA ARG A 186 30.72 -19.47 -20.06
C ARG A 186 30.55 -18.13 -19.31
N TYR A 187 30.24 -17.06 -20.04
CA TYR A 187 30.00 -15.73 -19.46
C TYR A 187 28.71 -15.68 -18.65
N GLU A 188 27.63 -16.31 -19.14
CA GLU A 188 26.36 -16.44 -18.45
C GLU A 188 26.51 -17.27 -17.16
N GLN A 189 27.18 -18.40 -17.24
CA GLN A 189 27.51 -19.24 -16.08
C GLN A 189 28.30 -18.45 -15.04
N ALA A 190 29.36 -17.75 -15.45
CA ALA A 190 30.14 -16.91 -14.54
C ALA A 190 29.32 -15.75 -13.94
N SER A 191 28.36 -15.20 -14.67
CA SER A 191 27.42 -14.19 -14.15
C SER A 191 26.52 -14.77 -13.06
N ALA A 192 25.93 -15.95 -13.31
CA ALA A 192 25.07 -16.63 -12.36
C ALA A 192 25.83 -17.04 -11.08
N THR A 193 27.03 -17.62 -11.22
CA THR A 193 27.87 -17.97 -10.07
C THR A 193 28.24 -16.75 -9.23
N ARG A 194 28.57 -15.62 -9.87
CA ARG A 194 28.86 -14.36 -9.15
C ARG A 194 27.65 -13.84 -8.39
N ALA A 195 26.46 -13.91 -8.99
CA ALA A 195 25.20 -13.51 -8.34
C ALA A 195 24.91 -14.38 -7.11
N GLN A 196 25.02 -15.71 -7.24
CA GLN A 196 24.82 -16.66 -6.14
C GLN A 196 25.83 -16.45 -5.01
N ARG A 197 27.12 -16.26 -5.33
CA ARG A 197 28.16 -15.95 -4.33
C ARG A 197 27.84 -14.66 -3.58
N TYR A 198 27.45 -13.62 -4.31
CA TYR A 198 27.06 -12.33 -3.73
C TYR A 198 25.85 -12.44 -2.79
N ALA A 199 24.86 -13.25 -3.13
CA ALA A 199 23.71 -13.53 -2.27
C ALA A 199 24.12 -14.27 -0.98
N ARG A 200 24.97 -15.30 -1.10
CA ARG A 200 25.48 -16.08 0.04
C ARG A 200 26.29 -15.22 1.01
N GLU A 201 27.18 -14.39 0.50
CA GLU A 201 27.99 -13.44 1.31
C GLU A 201 27.12 -12.45 2.11
N ARG A 202 25.89 -12.19 1.65
CA ARG A 202 24.93 -11.29 2.31
C ARG A 202 23.89 -12.01 3.15
N GLY A 203 23.98 -13.34 3.25
CA GLY A 203 22.99 -14.16 3.95
C GLY A 203 21.59 -14.07 3.34
N TRP A 204 21.50 -13.78 2.03
CA TRP A 204 20.22 -13.81 1.33
C TRP A 204 19.77 -15.25 1.12
N VAL A 205 18.46 -15.46 1.18
CA VAL A 205 17.83 -16.79 1.17
C VAL A 205 16.92 -16.96 -0.04
N SER A 206 16.56 -18.21 -0.31
CA SER A 206 15.52 -18.55 -1.30
C SER A 206 14.16 -17.95 -0.91
N ALA A 207 13.29 -17.75 -1.92
CA ALA A 207 11.90 -17.37 -1.68
C ALA A 207 11.13 -18.42 -0.86
N LEU A 208 11.51 -19.70 -0.95
CA LEU A 208 10.91 -20.80 -0.18
C LEU A 208 11.23 -20.74 1.33
N ALA A 209 12.15 -19.86 1.74
CA ALA A 209 12.44 -19.63 3.15
C ALA A 209 11.36 -18.79 3.85
N TRP A 210 10.36 -18.29 3.12
CA TRP A 210 9.30 -17.43 3.62
C TRP A 210 7.94 -18.11 3.44
N ASP A 211 7.10 -18.12 4.47
CA ASP A 211 5.68 -18.45 4.37
C ASP A 211 4.92 -17.26 3.77
N ASP A 212 5.19 -16.05 4.27
CA ASP A 212 4.72 -14.78 3.73
C ASP A 212 5.92 -13.84 3.49
N ILE A 213 6.38 -13.82 2.23
CA ILE A 213 7.51 -12.99 1.81
C ILE A 213 7.25 -11.48 1.98
N ASP A 214 6.00 -11.05 2.04
CA ASP A 214 5.61 -9.65 2.17
C ASP A 214 5.52 -9.19 3.63
N ASN A 215 5.35 -10.12 4.58
CA ASN A 215 5.22 -9.81 5.99
C ASN A 215 6.54 -9.27 6.60
N PRO A 216 6.60 -7.99 7.01
CA PRO A 216 7.82 -7.39 7.53
C PRO A 216 8.27 -7.96 8.88
N LYS A 217 7.36 -8.59 9.63
CA LYS A 217 7.65 -9.22 10.93
C LYS A 217 8.15 -10.64 10.80
N GLU A 218 7.99 -11.26 9.64
CA GLU A 218 8.45 -12.62 9.39
C GLU A 218 9.98 -12.70 9.29
N LYS A 219 10.53 -13.81 9.77
CA LYS A 219 11.95 -14.17 9.64
C LYS A 219 12.09 -15.39 8.74
N PRO A 220 13.15 -15.46 7.91
CA PRO A 220 13.32 -16.57 6.99
C PRO A 220 13.69 -17.85 7.73
N LYS A 221 13.11 -18.97 7.29
CA LYS A 221 13.43 -20.32 7.77
C LYS A 221 14.72 -20.83 7.11
N GLY A 222 15.50 -21.62 7.85
CA GLY A 222 16.63 -22.36 7.28
C GLY A 222 17.95 -21.58 7.10
N LEU A 223 18.12 -20.43 7.76
CA LEU A 223 19.46 -19.85 7.94
C LEU A 223 20.27 -20.73 8.90
N VAL A 224 20.83 -21.84 8.40
CA VAL A 224 21.99 -22.45 9.07
C VAL A 224 23.15 -21.48 8.83
N ARG A 225 23.40 -20.60 9.80
CA ARG A 225 24.70 -19.91 9.87
C ARG A 225 25.74 -21.02 9.90
N GLY A 226 26.55 -21.12 8.85
CA GLY A 226 27.67 -22.05 8.83
C GLY A 226 28.50 -21.80 10.08
N GLU A 227 28.59 -22.81 10.94
CA GLU A 227 29.69 -22.96 11.86
C GLU A 227 30.96 -22.92 11.02
N ALA A 228 31.73 -21.85 11.19
CA ALA A 228 33.12 -21.85 10.77
C ALA A 228 33.83 -22.89 11.64
N SER A 229 34.19 -24.02 11.04
CA SER A 229 35.28 -24.88 11.49
C SER A 229 36.54 -24.54 10.71
#